data_AF-A0AAW0BXD1-F1
#
_entry.id   AF-A0AAW0BXD1-F1
#
_cell.length_a   1.000
_cell.length_b   1.000
_cell.length_c   1.000
_cell.angle_alpha   90.00
_cell.angle_beta   90.00
_cell.angle_gamma   90.00
#
_symmetry.space_group_name_H-M   'P 1'
#
loop_
_entity.id
_entity.type
_entity.pdbx_description
1 polymer ?
#
loop_
_entity_poly.entity_id
_entity_poly.type
_entity_poly.pdbx_seq_one_letter_code
_entity_poly.pdbx_strand_id
1 'polypeptide(L)'
;MPSPLLFLLVSPVLLTVATTIQPKSNIAKCLTPASNSDGAAVAIQDCASGSASQNWSVSGGNLKIFGNKCLDVPDGSTTNGKKLQIWTCASGNTNQAWTVSGNSIQWTGHSLCLDLTDGSSSNGNVVQTWSCTSGPNQQWVANTSSNPPSGLQSSLTASGVSAVYPGDSSFASASKSYNLRFTITPAAVAYPTNVQQVAAAVKAGSDNKMQVVARSGGHSYIANGLGGNSGALVIDMSKMKAITVRSSNNTALIETGNRLGDVATALNNAGRALPHGTCPYVGIGGHSGYGGFGFTSRAWGLTLDTIKSATVVLADGSVKTASSSVNTDLFWAIRGASPSIGIVTSIEVQTFAAPASATAFFYNWNNVDIATASKAISSLQTFAATNIPKELGVELVFGAGSSKGRLSLGLTGGWYGAATSLNSTIAPYLKDLPAPSSTNLNPGSYINSIKVFAGDQPLDTASAPETADTFYTKSLMTPSGSPMSSAAITAFVTYMANQGFSSDTAWFVQVELYGGSNSAINAVPLDSTAFAKRDTLFTIQFYASSSSYQPPYPSDGFSFLDGMVSSITSNSPSNWAYGAYLNYADDKLTNAANLYYGSHLDRLKSIKASVDPSNTFRMPVGV
;
A
#
# COMPACT_ATOMS: atom_id res chain seq x y z
N MET A 1 -1.39 -5.97 46.04
CA MET A 1 -2.07 -7.26 46.21
C MET A 1 -2.34 -7.83 44.82
N PRO A 2 -2.11 -9.14 44.59
CA PRO A 2 -1.86 -9.68 43.26
C PRO A 2 -3.14 -9.89 42.42
N SER A 3 -2.91 -9.98 41.10
CA SER A 3 -3.77 -10.25 39.95
C SER A 3 -5.12 -10.95 40.16
N PRO A 4 -6.07 -10.68 39.24
CA PRO A 4 -6.87 -11.73 38.63
C PRO A 4 -6.49 -11.94 37.16
N LEU A 5 -6.51 -13.21 36.79
CA LEU A 5 -6.08 -13.79 35.53
C LEU A 5 -6.86 -13.26 34.32
N LEU A 6 -6.10 -12.79 33.33
CA LEU A 6 -5.98 -13.37 31.99
C LEU A 6 -7.15 -14.25 31.49
N PHE A 7 -8.01 -13.68 30.65
CA PHE A 7 -8.61 -14.40 29.53
C PHE A 7 -8.08 -13.76 28.24
N LEU A 8 -6.98 -14.32 27.74
CA LEU A 8 -6.52 -14.10 26.36
C LEU A 8 -7.52 -14.76 25.42
N LEU A 9 -8.47 -13.97 24.90
CA LEU A 9 -9.17 -14.35 23.68
C LEU A 9 -8.17 -14.16 22.52
N VAL A 10 -7.50 -15.26 22.18
CA VAL A 10 -6.72 -15.37 20.95
C VAL A 10 -7.69 -15.18 19.80
N SER A 11 -7.56 -14.04 19.11
CA SER A 11 -8.30 -13.77 17.88
C SER A 11 -7.89 -14.82 16.83
N PRO A 12 -8.83 -15.57 16.22
CA PRO A 12 -8.47 -16.53 15.19
C PRO A 12 -7.96 -15.77 13.97
N VAL A 13 -6.70 -16.06 13.60
CA VAL A 13 -6.12 -15.65 12.32
C VAL A 13 -7.05 -16.13 11.21
N LEU A 14 -7.75 -15.22 10.56
CA LEU A 14 -8.54 -15.50 9.37
C LEU A 14 -7.60 -15.85 8.21
N LEU A 15 -7.30 -17.13 8.05
CA LEU A 15 -6.57 -17.71 6.92
C LEU A 15 -7.47 -17.74 5.66
N THR A 16 -7.54 -16.62 4.93
CA THR A 16 -8.23 -16.55 3.62
C THR A 16 -7.35 -17.02 2.44
N VAL A 17 -6.16 -17.55 2.70
CA VAL A 17 -5.21 -17.98 1.66
C VAL A 17 -5.35 -19.48 1.40
N ALA A 18 -5.25 -19.84 0.12
CA ALA A 18 -4.93 -21.18 -0.37
C ALA A 18 -3.70 -21.76 0.36
N THR A 19 -3.86 -22.84 1.11
CA THR A 19 -2.79 -23.47 1.92
C THR A 19 -2.81 -24.97 1.75
N THR A 20 -1.64 -25.59 1.84
CA THR A 20 -1.57 -27.03 2.07
C THR A 20 -1.69 -27.29 3.57
N ILE A 21 -2.46 -28.29 3.96
CA ILE A 21 -2.53 -28.77 5.35
C ILE A 21 -1.65 -30.01 5.44
N GLN A 22 -0.61 -29.97 6.27
CA GLN A 22 0.43 -31.00 6.32
C GLN A 22 0.53 -31.58 7.74
N PRO A 23 0.75 -32.90 7.93
CA PRO A 23 1.12 -33.42 9.23
C PRO A 23 2.44 -32.80 9.68
N LYS A 24 2.51 -32.30 10.91
CA LYS A 24 3.75 -31.73 11.46
C LYS A 24 4.88 -32.76 11.54
N SER A 25 4.55 -34.04 11.70
CA SER A 25 5.50 -35.16 11.70
C SER A 25 6.12 -35.42 10.33
N ASN A 26 5.48 -35.00 9.22
CA ASN A 26 6.01 -35.16 7.87
C ASN A 26 5.40 -34.12 6.91
N ILE A 27 6.10 -33.00 6.75
CA ILE A 27 5.69 -31.88 5.90
C ILE A 27 5.78 -32.16 4.39
N ALA A 28 6.28 -33.33 3.97
CA ALA A 28 6.23 -33.75 2.58
C ALA A 28 4.84 -34.29 2.18
N LYS A 29 3.95 -34.48 3.16
CA LYS A 29 2.60 -35.01 2.97
C LYS A 29 1.55 -33.91 3.12
N CYS A 30 0.52 -33.96 2.30
CA CYS A 30 -0.54 -32.97 2.20
C CYS A 30 -1.91 -33.65 2.31
N LEU A 31 -2.82 -33.02 3.06
CA LEU A 31 -4.22 -33.40 3.15
C LEU A 31 -4.86 -33.29 1.75
N THR A 32 -5.42 -34.40 1.27
CA THR A 32 -5.83 -34.58 -0.12
C THR A 32 -7.12 -35.40 -0.19
N PRO A 33 -8.25 -34.83 -0.64
CA PRO A 33 -9.45 -35.60 -0.97
C PRO A 33 -9.23 -36.44 -2.22
N ALA A 34 -9.80 -37.64 -2.26
CA ALA A 34 -9.66 -38.57 -3.39
C ALA A 34 -10.28 -38.03 -4.71
N SER A 35 -11.30 -37.19 -4.63
CA SER A 35 -11.96 -36.52 -5.76
C SER A 35 -12.75 -35.30 -5.27
N ASN A 36 -13.44 -34.60 -6.18
CA ASN A 36 -14.37 -33.49 -5.85
C ASN A 36 -15.84 -33.96 -5.65
N SER A 37 -16.06 -35.26 -5.45
CA SER A 37 -17.39 -35.80 -5.19
C SER A 37 -17.73 -35.71 -3.70
N ASP A 38 -19.01 -35.52 -3.37
CA ASP A 38 -19.48 -35.65 -1.99
C ASP A 38 -19.24 -37.07 -1.49
N GLY A 39 -18.72 -37.19 -0.27
CA GLY A 39 -18.31 -38.47 0.32
C GLY A 39 -16.90 -38.93 -0.06
N ALA A 40 -16.15 -38.15 -0.84
CA ALA A 40 -14.76 -38.51 -1.16
C ALA A 40 -13.89 -38.51 0.11
N ALA A 41 -13.22 -39.63 0.36
CA ALA A 41 -12.34 -39.79 1.52
C ALA A 41 -11.19 -38.77 1.48
N VAL A 42 -10.83 -38.25 2.65
CA VAL A 42 -9.69 -37.35 2.82
C VAL A 42 -8.51 -38.14 3.38
N ALA A 43 -7.43 -38.18 2.62
CA ALA A 43 -6.20 -38.86 2.99
C ALA A 43 -5.01 -37.90 3.00
N ILE A 44 -3.84 -38.39 3.37
CA ILE A 44 -2.59 -37.72 3.04
C ILE A 44 -1.96 -38.30 1.77
N GLN A 45 -1.36 -37.44 0.96
CA GLN A 45 -0.59 -37.80 -0.24
C GLN A 45 0.69 -36.98 -0.28
N ASP A 46 1.65 -37.32 -1.15
CA ASP A 46 2.77 -36.42 -1.41
C ASP A 46 2.26 -35.05 -1.84
N CYS A 47 2.88 -34.01 -1.29
CA CYS A 47 2.56 -32.64 -1.67
C CYS A 47 2.91 -32.39 -3.14
N ALA A 48 1.92 -31.93 -3.90
CA ALA A 48 2.00 -31.62 -5.32
C ALA A 48 1.70 -30.13 -5.53
N SER A 49 2.70 -29.39 -6.03
CA SER A 49 2.55 -27.95 -6.28
C SER A 49 1.41 -27.67 -7.26
N GLY A 50 0.54 -26.70 -6.93
CA GLY A 50 -0.61 -26.32 -7.75
C GLY A 50 -1.78 -27.30 -7.77
N SER A 51 -1.76 -28.38 -6.96
CA SER A 51 -2.86 -29.34 -6.92
C SER A 51 -4.12 -28.73 -6.30
N ALA A 52 -5.21 -28.70 -7.09
CA ALA A 52 -6.52 -28.27 -6.60
C ALA A 52 -7.03 -29.16 -5.44
N SER A 53 -6.62 -30.44 -5.39
CA SER A 53 -6.97 -31.38 -4.32
C SER A 53 -6.12 -31.22 -3.06
N GLN A 54 -5.21 -30.25 -3.02
CA GLN A 54 -4.41 -29.94 -1.82
C GLN A 54 -4.52 -28.47 -1.41
N ASN A 55 -5.40 -27.73 -2.10
CA ASN A 55 -5.57 -26.30 -1.93
C ASN A 55 -6.73 -26.01 -0.97
N TRP A 56 -6.42 -25.97 0.32
CA TRP A 56 -7.38 -25.74 1.40
C TRP A 56 -7.44 -24.26 1.80
N SER A 57 -8.59 -23.79 2.24
CA SER A 57 -8.78 -22.46 2.81
C SER A 57 -9.64 -22.51 4.07
N VAL A 58 -9.49 -21.55 4.98
CA VAL A 58 -10.30 -21.48 6.20
C VAL A 58 -11.27 -20.32 6.08
N SER A 59 -12.57 -20.59 6.03
CA SER A 59 -13.58 -19.55 5.82
C SER A 59 -14.86 -19.87 6.57
N GLY A 60 -15.31 -18.94 7.41
CA GLY A 60 -16.57 -19.09 8.17
C GLY A 60 -16.55 -20.25 9.17
N GLY A 61 -15.36 -20.62 9.68
CA GLY A 61 -15.20 -21.80 10.53
C GLY A 61 -15.23 -23.13 9.77
N ASN A 62 -15.13 -23.13 8.44
CA ASN A 62 -14.99 -24.35 7.65
C ASN A 62 -13.58 -24.47 7.06
N LEU A 63 -13.09 -25.71 6.90
CA LEU A 63 -11.95 -26.03 6.03
C LEU A 63 -12.47 -26.35 4.62
N LYS A 64 -12.29 -25.42 3.68
CA LYS A 64 -12.85 -25.49 2.33
C LYS A 64 -11.83 -25.94 1.30
N ILE A 65 -12.28 -26.68 0.31
CA ILE A 65 -11.52 -27.13 -0.86
C ILE A 65 -12.40 -27.14 -2.11
N PHE A 66 -11.79 -27.09 -3.30
CA PHE A 66 -12.50 -27.02 -4.59
C PHE A 66 -13.55 -25.89 -4.69
N GLY A 67 -13.39 -24.82 -3.89
CA GLY A 67 -14.29 -23.67 -3.83
C GLY A 67 -15.56 -23.88 -2.99
N ASN A 68 -16.23 -25.04 -3.09
CA ASN A 68 -17.52 -25.28 -2.43
C ASN A 68 -17.61 -26.58 -1.62
N LYS A 69 -16.50 -27.29 -1.40
CA LYS A 69 -16.46 -28.48 -0.55
C LYS A 69 -15.84 -28.15 0.80
N CYS A 70 -16.31 -28.82 1.84
CA CYS A 70 -15.89 -28.64 3.21
C CYS A 70 -15.41 -29.98 3.77
N LEU A 71 -14.37 -29.97 4.61
CA LEU A 71 -14.00 -31.12 5.42
C LEU A 71 -15.17 -31.46 6.34
N ASP A 72 -15.60 -32.72 6.30
CA ASP A 72 -16.87 -33.17 6.88
C ASP A 72 -16.65 -34.44 7.70
N VAL A 73 -17.26 -34.47 8.89
CA VAL A 73 -17.38 -35.69 9.69
C VAL A 73 -18.63 -36.44 9.22
N PRO A 74 -18.51 -37.61 8.56
CA PRO A 74 -19.67 -38.29 8.02
C PRO A 74 -20.67 -38.64 9.13
N ASP A 75 -21.95 -38.39 8.84
CA ASP A 75 -23.08 -38.68 9.74
C ASP A 75 -23.04 -37.94 11.10
N GLY A 76 -22.12 -36.99 11.30
CA GLY A 76 -21.92 -36.33 12.59
C GLY A 76 -21.50 -37.30 13.70
N SER A 77 -20.81 -38.39 13.36
CA SER A 77 -20.40 -39.41 14.33
C SER A 77 -19.34 -38.89 15.29
N THR A 78 -19.62 -39.01 16.59
CA THR A 78 -18.70 -38.65 17.68
C THR A 78 -17.82 -39.81 18.14
N THR A 79 -17.82 -40.92 17.41
CA THR A 79 -17.01 -42.10 17.72
C THR A 79 -15.57 -41.89 17.25
N ASN A 80 -14.59 -42.18 18.11
CA ASN A 80 -13.19 -42.19 17.74
C ASN A 80 -12.93 -43.13 16.56
N GLY A 81 -12.10 -42.67 15.62
CA GLY A 81 -11.72 -43.44 14.43
C GLY A 81 -12.61 -43.22 13.20
N LYS A 82 -13.60 -42.31 13.27
CA LYS A 82 -14.43 -41.98 12.11
C LYS A 82 -13.58 -41.32 11.02
N LYS A 83 -13.51 -41.98 9.86
CA LYS A 83 -12.77 -41.46 8.69
C LYS A 83 -13.47 -40.22 8.12
N LEU A 84 -12.68 -39.21 7.78
CA LEU A 84 -13.19 -37.95 7.26
C LEU A 84 -13.40 -38.00 5.75
N GLN A 85 -14.34 -37.17 5.30
CA GLN A 85 -14.69 -36.99 3.90
C GLN A 85 -14.75 -35.51 3.56
N ILE A 86 -14.96 -35.19 2.29
CA ILE A 86 -15.48 -33.88 1.89
C ILE A 86 -16.95 -33.96 1.53
N TRP A 87 -17.66 -32.85 1.75
CA TRP A 87 -19.05 -32.68 1.34
C TRP A 87 -19.31 -31.24 0.90
N THR A 88 -20.35 -31.01 0.10
CA THR A 88 -20.80 -29.67 -0.27
C THR A 88 -21.01 -28.82 0.98
N CYS A 89 -20.37 -27.63 1.02
CA CYS A 89 -20.43 -26.72 2.15
C CYS A 89 -21.87 -26.26 2.39
N ALA A 90 -22.37 -26.41 3.61
CA ALA A 90 -23.70 -25.97 4.00
C ALA A 90 -23.62 -25.00 5.19
N SER A 91 -24.25 -23.83 5.05
CA SER A 91 -24.28 -22.82 6.12
C SER A 91 -24.93 -23.39 7.38
N GLY A 92 -24.25 -23.25 8.52
CA GLY A 92 -24.72 -23.76 9.82
C GLY A 92 -24.58 -25.28 10.01
N ASN A 93 -23.98 -26.02 9.06
CA ASN A 93 -23.72 -27.44 9.25
C ASN A 93 -22.59 -27.67 10.25
N THR A 94 -22.95 -28.20 11.42
CA THR A 94 -22.02 -28.47 12.53
C THR A 94 -21.00 -29.55 12.20
N ASN A 95 -21.27 -30.46 11.26
CA ASN A 95 -20.33 -31.52 10.86
C ASN A 95 -19.13 -30.99 10.08
N GLN A 96 -19.20 -29.74 9.62
CA GLN A 96 -18.20 -29.08 8.79
C GLN A 96 -17.48 -27.94 9.52
N ALA A 97 -17.78 -27.76 10.81
CA ALA A 97 -17.26 -26.66 11.61
C ALA A 97 -15.94 -27.05 12.28
N TRP A 98 -14.87 -26.33 11.99
CA TRP A 98 -13.53 -26.61 12.49
C TRP A 98 -12.89 -25.36 13.11
N THR A 99 -12.28 -25.54 14.27
CA THR A 99 -11.52 -24.52 14.98
C THR A 99 -10.04 -24.87 14.95
N VAL A 100 -9.20 -23.96 14.48
CA VAL A 100 -7.74 -24.12 14.51
C VAL A 100 -7.21 -23.48 15.79
N SER A 101 -6.49 -24.26 16.60
CA SER A 101 -5.86 -23.80 17.86
C SER A 101 -4.41 -24.27 17.91
N GLY A 102 -3.47 -23.34 17.69
CA GLY A 102 -2.06 -23.68 17.49
C GLY A 102 -1.88 -24.59 16.26
N ASN A 103 -1.27 -25.75 16.45
CA ASN A 103 -1.15 -26.78 15.40
C ASN A 103 -2.28 -27.83 15.46
N SER A 104 -3.30 -27.64 16.29
CA SER A 104 -4.43 -28.57 16.38
C SER A 104 -5.61 -28.05 15.56
N ILE A 105 -6.30 -28.97 14.88
CA ILE A 105 -7.54 -28.70 14.15
C ILE A 105 -8.65 -29.49 14.84
N GLN A 106 -9.50 -28.78 15.58
CA GLN A 106 -10.54 -29.34 16.42
C GLN A 106 -11.90 -29.24 15.73
N TRP A 107 -12.72 -30.28 15.83
CA TRP A 107 -14.12 -30.22 15.43
C TRP A 107 -14.87 -29.30 16.40
N THR A 108 -15.37 -28.16 15.90
CA THR A 108 -15.95 -27.10 16.72
C THR A 108 -17.11 -27.65 17.56
N GLY A 109 -17.12 -27.32 18.86
CA GLY A 109 -18.14 -27.78 19.81
C GLY A 109 -17.97 -29.23 20.31
N HIS A 110 -16.91 -29.93 19.87
CA HIS A 110 -16.65 -31.32 20.22
C HIS A 110 -15.23 -31.50 20.77
N SER A 111 -15.00 -32.54 21.58
CA SER A 111 -13.66 -32.90 22.09
C SER A 111 -12.87 -33.80 21.12
N LEU A 112 -13.10 -33.65 19.82
CA LEU A 112 -12.51 -34.46 18.76
C LEU A 112 -11.67 -33.60 17.82
N CYS A 113 -10.51 -34.11 17.44
CA CYS A 113 -9.51 -33.43 16.62
C CYS A 113 -9.25 -34.21 15.34
N LEU A 114 -8.81 -33.49 14.30
CA LEU A 114 -8.26 -34.08 13.09
C LEU A 114 -7.02 -34.90 13.45
N ASP A 115 -7.07 -36.18 13.14
CA ASP A 115 -6.10 -37.19 13.56
C ASP A 115 -5.53 -37.91 12.34
N LEU A 116 -4.20 -37.94 12.26
CA LEU A 116 -3.49 -38.78 11.33
C LEU A 116 -3.56 -40.22 11.84
N THR A 117 -4.34 -41.05 11.15
CA THR A 117 -4.62 -42.43 11.55
C THR A 117 -3.32 -43.19 11.85
N ASP A 118 -3.21 -43.70 13.07
CA ASP A 118 -2.07 -44.44 13.61
C ASP A 118 -0.72 -43.68 13.50
N GLY A 119 -0.75 -42.36 13.28
CA GLY A 119 0.44 -41.55 13.00
C GLY A 119 1.15 -41.89 11.69
N SER A 120 0.56 -42.73 10.83
CA SER A 120 1.19 -43.22 9.61
C SER A 120 1.28 -42.14 8.54
N SER A 121 2.48 -41.94 7.98
CA SER A 121 2.73 -40.98 6.90
C SER A 121 2.65 -41.59 5.49
N SER A 122 2.12 -42.81 5.35
CA SER A 122 1.96 -43.47 4.05
C SER A 122 0.92 -42.77 3.16
N ASN A 123 1.21 -42.67 1.86
CA ASN A 123 0.24 -42.17 0.88
C ASN A 123 -1.06 -42.98 0.91
N GLY A 124 -2.19 -42.28 0.87
CA GLY A 124 -3.52 -42.88 0.96
C GLY A 124 -3.99 -43.17 2.38
N ASN A 125 -3.20 -42.85 3.42
CA ASN A 125 -3.67 -42.95 4.80
C ASN A 125 -4.83 -41.96 5.04
N VAL A 126 -6.04 -42.48 5.22
CA VAL A 126 -7.26 -41.68 5.41
C VAL A 126 -7.26 -41.11 6.82
N VAL A 127 -7.41 -39.79 6.94
CA VAL A 127 -7.46 -39.11 8.24
C VAL A 127 -8.77 -39.40 8.96
N GLN A 128 -8.77 -39.27 10.28
CA GLN A 128 -9.91 -39.59 11.12
C GLN A 128 -10.18 -38.51 12.16
N THR A 129 -11.29 -38.61 12.88
CA THR A 129 -11.46 -37.93 14.16
C THR A 129 -10.98 -38.82 15.31
N TRP A 130 -10.38 -38.19 16.31
CA TRP A 130 -10.04 -38.85 17.57
C TRP A 130 -10.13 -37.85 18.72
N SER A 131 -10.26 -38.34 19.96
CA SER A 131 -10.23 -37.48 21.15
C SER A 131 -9.00 -36.57 21.11
N CYS A 132 -9.21 -35.27 21.32
CA CYS A 132 -8.14 -34.30 21.27
C CYS A 132 -7.06 -34.60 22.31
N THR A 133 -5.82 -34.74 21.85
CA THR A 133 -4.61 -34.92 22.66
C THR A 133 -3.53 -33.95 22.18
N SER A 134 -2.41 -33.87 22.89
CA SER A 134 -1.20 -33.20 22.42
C SER A 134 -0.28 -34.12 21.59
N GLY A 135 -0.79 -35.27 21.14
CA GLY A 135 -0.03 -36.28 20.40
C GLY A 135 0.43 -35.78 19.03
N PRO A 136 1.60 -36.26 18.54
CA PRO A 136 2.20 -35.78 17.29
C PRO A 136 1.34 -36.04 16.05
N ASN A 137 0.44 -37.03 16.10
CA ASN A 137 -0.48 -37.38 15.01
C ASN A 137 -1.70 -36.43 14.91
N GLN A 138 -1.86 -35.48 15.84
CA GLN A 138 -2.90 -34.44 15.80
C GLN A 138 -2.31 -33.03 15.62
N GLN A 139 -1.04 -32.96 15.23
CA GLN A 139 -0.33 -31.70 14.98
C GLN A 139 -0.23 -31.49 13.47
N TRP A 140 -0.76 -30.37 12.99
CA TRP A 140 -0.87 -29.99 11.60
C TRP A 140 -0.26 -28.61 11.37
N VAL A 141 0.37 -28.41 10.22
CA VAL A 141 0.87 -27.11 9.78
C VAL A 141 0.15 -26.73 8.50
N ALA A 142 -0.41 -25.52 8.49
CA ALA A 142 -0.92 -24.91 7.26
C ALA A 142 0.26 -24.20 6.60
N ASN A 143 0.78 -24.78 5.53
CA ASN A 143 1.91 -24.21 4.82
C ASN A 143 1.41 -23.30 3.69
N THR A 144 1.83 -22.04 3.77
CA THR A 144 1.61 -21.03 2.71
C THR A 144 2.71 -21.07 1.66
N SER A 145 3.71 -21.97 1.81
CA SER A 145 4.72 -22.21 0.78
C SER A 145 4.07 -22.89 -0.42
N SER A 146 3.44 -22.09 -1.28
CA SER A 146 3.51 -22.38 -2.70
C SER A 146 5.00 -22.40 -3.05
N ASN A 147 5.62 -23.60 -3.11
CA ASN A 147 6.78 -23.72 -3.96
C ASN A 147 6.37 -23.11 -5.31
N PRO A 148 7.12 -22.13 -5.84
CA PRO A 148 6.76 -21.53 -7.11
C PRO A 148 6.53 -22.66 -8.12
N PRO A 149 5.59 -22.52 -9.08
CA PRO A 149 5.44 -23.51 -10.14
C PRO A 149 6.82 -23.87 -10.68
N SER A 150 7.15 -25.15 -10.85
CA SER A 150 8.49 -25.57 -11.24
C SER A 150 8.99 -24.84 -12.51
N GLY A 151 8.08 -24.46 -13.39
CA GLY A 151 8.34 -23.63 -14.57
C GLY A 151 8.86 -22.21 -14.25
N LEU A 152 8.49 -21.59 -13.13
CA LEU A 152 8.91 -20.23 -12.76
C LEU A 152 10.41 -20.19 -12.43
N GLN A 153 10.87 -21.06 -11.52
CA GLN A 153 12.28 -21.07 -11.10
C GLN A 153 13.20 -21.38 -12.29
N SER A 154 12.84 -22.36 -13.12
CA SER A 154 13.56 -22.66 -14.36
C SER A 154 13.58 -21.48 -15.32
N SER A 155 12.45 -20.79 -15.52
CA SER A 155 12.37 -19.62 -16.43
C SER A 155 13.22 -18.44 -15.96
N LEU A 156 13.19 -18.13 -14.66
CA LEU A 156 14.00 -17.05 -14.08
C LEU A 156 15.49 -17.38 -14.19
N THR A 157 15.88 -18.63 -13.90
CA THR A 157 17.26 -19.08 -13.98
C THR A 157 17.78 -19.06 -15.42
N ALA A 158 17.00 -19.58 -16.38
CA ALA A 158 17.33 -19.56 -17.80
C ALA A 158 17.48 -18.15 -18.37
N SER A 159 16.77 -17.17 -17.77
CA SER A 159 16.83 -15.76 -18.15
C SER A 159 17.90 -14.97 -17.39
N GLY A 160 18.71 -15.64 -16.56
CA GLY A 160 19.77 -15.02 -15.77
C GLY A 160 19.25 -14.08 -14.67
N VAL A 161 18.00 -14.25 -14.23
CA VAL A 161 17.39 -13.42 -13.19
C VAL A 161 17.61 -14.08 -11.83
N SER A 162 18.38 -13.43 -10.97
CA SER A 162 18.51 -13.85 -9.57
C SER A 162 17.19 -13.69 -8.85
N ALA A 163 16.79 -14.70 -8.07
CA ALA A 163 15.56 -14.66 -7.28
C ALA A 163 15.76 -15.35 -5.93
N VAL A 164 14.96 -14.94 -4.96
CA VAL A 164 14.90 -15.51 -3.61
C VAL A 164 13.52 -16.10 -3.38
N TYR A 165 13.47 -17.28 -2.76
CA TYR A 165 12.27 -18.10 -2.59
C TYR A 165 11.97 -18.40 -1.12
N PRO A 166 10.72 -18.74 -0.77
CA PRO A 166 10.40 -19.23 0.57
C PRO A 166 11.33 -20.39 0.97
N GLY A 167 11.98 -20.26 2.13
CA GLY A 167 12.98 -21.22 2.63
C GLY A 167 14.43 -20.74 2.50
N ASP A 168 14.71 -19.78 1.61
CA ASP A 168 16.03 -19.14 1.54
C ASP A 168 16.28 -18.26 2.78
N SER A 169 17.52 -18.23 3.28
CA SER A 169 17.90 -17.46 4.47
C SER A 169 17.67 -15.95 4.31
N SER A 170 17.72 -15.43 3.09
CA SER A 170 17.50 -14.02 2.76
C SER A 170 16.03 -13.66 2.51
N PHE A 171 15.13 -14.64 2.43
CA PHE A 171 13.74 -14.41 2.03
C PHE A 171 12.98 -13.49 2.99
N ALA A 172 13.16 -13.65 4.30
CA ALA A 172 12.50 -12.82 5.30
C ALA A 172 12.83 -11.32 5.15
N SER A 173 14.04 -10.99 4.72
CA SER A 173 14.42 -9.60 4.43
C SER A 173 13.85 -9.14 3.08
N ALA A 174 13.90 -10.00 2.06
CA ALA A 174 13.36 -9.73 0.72
C ALA A 174 11.84 -9.48 0.73
N SER A 175 11.09 -10.17 1.58
CA SER A 175 9.63 -10.06 1.70
C SER A 175 9.16 -9.08 2.78
N LYS A 176 10.08 -8.34 3.44
CA LYS A 176 9.71 -7.42 4.52
C LYS A 176 8.88 -6.24 3.97
N SER A 177 7.67 -6.06 4.53
CA SER A 177 6.80 -4.92 4.23
C SER A 177 7.29 -3.64 4.93
N TYR A 178 7.06 -2.49 4.31
CA TYR A 178 7.20 -1.18 4.96
C TYR A 178 6.13 -1.00 6.06
N ASN A 179 4.88 -1.32 5.75
CA ASN A 179 3.80 -1.37 6.72
C ASN A 179 3.71 -2.77 7.34
N LEU A 180 4.14 -2.90 8.59
CA LEU A 180 4.19 -4.13 9.35
C LEU A 180 2.80 -4.64 9.78
N ARG A 181 1.72 -3.90 9.50
CA ARG A 181 0.35 -4.44 9.55
C ARG A 181 0.17 -5.61 8.57
N PHE A 182 0.99 -5.66 7.52
CA PHE A 182 0.97 -6.70 6.51
C PHE A 182 2.16 -7.64 6.63
N THR A 183 1.86 -8.92 6.82
CA THR A 183 2.82 -10.02 6.67
C THR A 183 2.48 -10.76 5.38
N ILE A 184 3.29 -10.55 4.34
CA ILE A 184 3.07 -11.10 3.00
C ILE A 184 4.17 -12.11 2.68
N THR A 185 3.78 -13.23 2.08
CA THR A 185 4.68 -14.27 1.58
C THR A 185 4.57 -14.34 0.05
N PRO A 186 5.42 -13.61 -0.71
CA PRO A 186 5.52 -13.78 -2.15
C PRO A 186 5.90 -15.20 -2.55
N ALA A 187 5.59 -15.60 -3.79
CA ALA A 187 6.07 -16.86 -4.33
C ALA A 187 7.56 -16.81 -4.68
N ALA A 188 8.04 -15.65 -5.11
CA ALA A 188 9.45 -15.35 -5.34
C ALA A 188 9.69 -13.84 -5.35
N VAL A 189 10.91 -13.42 -5.02
CA VAL A 189 11.39 -12.04 -5.21
C VAL A 189 12.56 -12.07 -6.19
N ALA A 190 12.33 -11.57 -7.42
CA ALA A 190 13.28 -11.52 -8.51
C ALA A 190 13.99 -10.16 -8.57
N TYR A 191 15.29 -10.15 -8.87
CA TYR A 191 16.15 -8.95 -8.90
C TYR A 191 16.75 -8.72 -10.28
N PRO A 192 15.96 -8.31 -11.28
CA PRO A 192 16.47 -7.98 -12.61
C PRO A 192 17.43 -6.79 -12.58
N THR A 193 18.43 -6.83 -13.45
CA THR A 193 19.46 -5.78 -13.60
C THR A 193 19.30 -4.95 -14.88
N ASN A 194 18.35 -5.33 -15.73
CA ASN A 194 18.04 -4.65 -16.99
C ASN A 194 16.60 -4.94 -17.45
N VAL A 195 16.12 -4.19 -18.44
CA VAL A 195 14.75 -4.28 -18.94
C VAL A 195 14.42 -5.64 -19.58
N GLN A 196 15.38 -6.33 -20.19
CA GLN A 196 15.17 -7.65 -20.77
C GLN A 196 14.92 -8.71 -19.69
N GLN A 197 15.60 -8.60 -18.55
CA GLN A 197 15.36 -9.45 -17.40
C GLN A 197 14.01 -9.18 -16.74
N VAL A 198 13.57 -7.91 -16.69
CA VAL A 198 12.19 -7.57 -16.28
C VAL A 198 11.18 -8.22 -17.22
N ALA A 199 11.36 -8.06 -18.53
CA ALA A 199 10.50 -8.67 -19.56
C ALA A 199 10.41 -10.20 -19.41
N ALA A 200 11.53 -10.88 -19.23
CA ALA A 200 11.57 -12.32 -19.03
C ALA A 200 10.86 -12.75 -17.73
N ALA A 201 11.07 -12.03 -16.63
CA ALA A 201 10.41 -12.32 -15.36
C ALA A 201 8.89 -12.09 -15.42
N VAL A 202 8.44 -11.00 -16.06
CA VAL A 202 7.02 -10.74 -16.31
C VAL A 202 6.40 -11.84 -17.13
N LYS A 203 7.05 -12.20 -18.25
CA LYS A 203 6.56 -13.28 -19.11
C LYS A 203 6.47 -14.61 -18.34
N ALA A 204 7.49 -14.95 -17.55
CA ALA A 204 7.46 -16.14 -16.72
C ALA A 204 6.30 -16.14 -15.72
N GLY A 205 6.05 -15.02 -15.03
CA GLY A 205 4.90 -14.88 -14.14
C GLY A 205 3.56 -15.00 -14.88
N SER A 206 3.43 -14.36 -16.04
CA SER A 206 2.24 -14.37 -16.90
C SER A 206 1.92 -15.76 -17.45
N ASP A 207 2.92 -16.47 -18.00
CA ASP A 207 2.79 -17.84 -18.50
C ASP A 207 2.35 -18.82 -17.39
N ASN A 208 2.74 -18.53 -16.14
CA ASN A 208 2.35 -19.29 -14.95
C ASN A 208 1.07 -18.75 -14.26
N LYS A 209 0.35 -17.82 -14.88
CA LYS A 209 -0.90 -17.22 -14.38
C LYS A 209 -0.77 -16.57 -13.00
N MET A 210 0.41 -16.06 -12.69
CA MET A 210 0.72 -15.45 -11.40
C MET A 210 0.30 -13.99 -11.37
N GLN A 211 0.12 -13.46 -10.16
CA GLN A 211 0.18 -12.02 -9.96
C GLN A 211 1.64 -11.60 -10.11
N VAL A 212 1.90 -10.56 -10.90
CA VAL A 212 3.22 -9.96 -11.02
C VAL A 212 3.14 -8.52 -10.53
N VAL A 213 4.04 -8.14 -9.63
CA VAL A 213 4.13 -6.78 -9.12
C VAL A 213 5.55 -6.27 -9.17
N ALA A 214 5.73 -4.98 -9.43
CA ALA A 214 7.02 -4.33 -9.29
C ALA A 214 7.18 -3.74 -7.89
N ARG A 215 8.36 -3.92 -7.29
CA ARG A 215 8.77 -3.26 -6.05
C ARG A 215 9.90 -2.28 -6.36
N SER A 216 9.60 -0.98 -6.27
CA SER A 216 10.61 0.08 -6.29
C SER A 216 11.14 0.29 -4.86
N GLY A 217 10.81 1.40 -4.20
CA GLY A 217 11.23 1.69 -2.82
C GLY A 217 10.50 0.88 -1.73
N GLY A 218 9.39 0.21 -2.05
CA GLY A 218 8.64 -0.65 -1.11
C GLY A 218 7.65 0.06 -0.19
N HIS A 219 7.45 1.37 -0.35
CA HIS A 219 6.61 2.25 0.51
C HIS A 219 5.08 2.12 0.36
N SER A 220 4.58 1.10 -0.32
CA SER A 220 3.12 0.96 -0.45
C SER A 220 2.48 0.79 0.93
N TYR A 221 1.52 1.65 1.27
CA TYR A 221 0.81 1.61 2.56
C TYR A 221 0.02 0.33 2.78
N ILE A 222 -0.37 -0.35 1.70
CA ILE A 222 -1.06 -1.65 1.73
C ILE A 222 -0.20 -2.82 1.18
N ALA A 223 1.13 -2.67 1.18
CA ALA A 223 2.07 -3.68 0.70
C ALA A 223 1.85 -4.15 -0.77
N ASN A 224 1.32 -3.30 -1.66
CA ASN A 224 1.12 -3.61 -3.10
C ASN A 224 2.43 -3.99 -3.81
N GLY A 225 3.57 -3.43 -3.40
CA GLY A 225 4.89 -3.82 -3.94
C GLY A 225 5.26 -5.28 -3.64
N LEU A 226 4.54 -5.94 -2.73
CA LEU A 226 4.65 -7.36 -2.41
C LEU A 226 3.44 -8.19 -2.92
N GLY A 227 2.49 -7.54 -3.61
CA GLY A 227 1.26 -8.15 -4.13
C GLY A 227 0.00 -7.72 -3.39
N GLY A 228 0.13 -7.13 -2.20
CA GLY A 228 -0.98 -6.90 -1.26
C GLY A 228 -1.58 -8.19 -0.67
N ASN A 229 -1.23 -9.34 -1.25
CA ASN A 229 -1.58 -10.70 -0.83
C ASN A 229 -0.38 -11.63 -1.12
N SER A 230 -0.34 -12.78 -0.47
CA SER A 230 0.69 -13.81 -0.68
C SER A 230 0.59 -14.46 -2.07
N GLY A 231 1.71 -15.01 -2.56
CA GLY A 231 1.78 -15.80 -3.79
C GLY A 231 2.13 -15.01 -5.07
N ALA A 232 2.36 -13.70 -4.98
CA ALA A 232 2.81 -12.90 -6.13
C ALA A 232 4.27 -13.19 -6.50
N LEU A 233 4.61 -13.05 -7.78
CA LEU A 233 5.98 -12.84 -8.24
C LEU A 233 6.31 -11.35 -8.06
N VAL A 234 7.24 -11.05 -7.16
CA VAL A 234 7.74 -9.70 -6.95
C VAL A 234 8.95 -9.46 -7.84
N ILE A 235 8.91 -8.40 -8.63
CA ILE A 235 10.01 -7.91 -9.44
C ILE A 235 10.61 -6.71 -8.71
N ASP A 236 11.68 -6.94 -7.97
CA ASP A 236 12.39 -5.93 -7.19
C ASP A 236 13.33 -5.13 -8.09
N MET A 237 13.03 -3.85 -8.24
CA MET A 237 13.71 -2.95 -9.16
C MET A 237 14.99 -2.37 -8.58
N SER A 238 15.40 -2.72 -7.34
CA SER A 238 16.51 -2.08 -6.63
C SER A 238 17.88 -2.17 -7.30
N LYS A 239 18.03 -3.04 -8.31
CA LYS A 239 19.25 -3.15 -9.14
C LYS A 239 19.23 -2.29 -10.41
N MET A 240 18.09 -1.68 -10.74
CA MET A 240 17.94 -0.75 -11.86
C MET A 240 17.85 0.69 -11.33
N LYS A 241 19.03 1.29 -11.10
CA LYS A 241 19.20 2.60 -10.45
C LYS A 241 19.95 3.64 -11.30
N ALA A 242 20.19 3.39 -12.58
CA ALA A 242 20.88 4.37 -13.43
C ALA A 242 20.12 5.70 -13.50
N ILE A 243 20.87 6.81 -13.40
CA ILE A 243 20.37 8.18 -13.59
C ILE A 243 21.31 8.88 -14.57
N THR A 244 20.77 9.39 -15.67
CA THR A 244 21.51 10.19 -16.66
C THR A 244 20.86 11.56 -16.79
N VAL A 245 21.55 12.61 -16.33
CA VAL A 245 21.10 14.00 -16.48
C VAL A 245 21.62 14.56 -17.82
N ARG A 246 20.71 15.13 -18.62
CA ARG A 246 21.00 15.63 -19.97
C ARG A 246 20.85 17.16 -19.99
N SER A 247 21.98 17.86 -20.03
CA SER A 247 22.01 19.32 -20.08
C SER A 247 21.50 19.90 -21.40
N SER A 248 21.62 19.15 -22.51
CA SER A 248 21.24 19.59 -23.86
C SER A 248 19.75 19.92 -24.02
N ASN A 249 18.89 19.27 -23.25
CA ASN A 249 17.43 19.45 -23.30
C ASN A 249 16.79 19.54 -21.91
N ASN A 250 17.60 19.68 -20.86
CA ASN A 250 17.15 19.77 -19.47
C ASN A 250 16.31 18.56 -19.01
N THR A 251 16.57 17.35 -19.53
CA THR A 251 15.88 16.13 -19.09
C THR A 251 16.77 15.26 -18.22
N ALA A 252 16.17 14.27 -17.56
CA ALA A 252 16.90 13.17 -16.93
C ALA A 252 16.23 11.84 -17.29
N LEU A 253 17.03 10.83 -17.63
CA LEU A 253 16.57 9.46 -17.73
C LEU A 253 16.85 8.77 -16.39
N ILE A 254 15.80 8.26 -15.75
CA ILE A 254 15.85 7.70 -14.40
C ILE A 254 15.26 6.29 -14.45
N GLU A 255 16.03 5.28 -14.02
CA GLU A 255 15.48 3.95 -13.76
C GLU A 255 14.64 3.95 -12.50
N THR A 256 13.51 3.23 -12.54
CA THR A 256 12.45 3.33 -11.52
C THR A 256 12.77 2.62 -10.20
N GLY A 257 13.92 1.94 -10.11
CA GLY A 257 14.45 1.38 -8.87
C GLY A 257 15.06 2.40 -7.91
N ASN A 258 15.22 3.65 -8.34
CA ASN A 258 15.74 4.72 -7.52
C ASN A 258 14.77 5.19 -6.43
N ARG A 259 15.34 5.66 -5.32
CA ARG A 259 14.61 6.33 -4.23
C ARG A 259 14.72 7.86 -4.37
N LEU A 260 13.78 8.59 -3.79
CA LEU A 260 13.67 10.04 -3.98
C LEU A 260 14.92 10.80 -3.48
N GLY A 261 15.53 10.38 -2.37
CA GLY A 261 16.75 11.00 -1.85
C GLY A 261 17.94 10.88 -2.82
N ASP A 262 18.11 9.69 -3.41
CA ASP A 262 19.15 9.42 -4.42
C ASP A 262 18.90 10.26 -5.69
N VAL A 263 17.65 10.34 -6.14
CA VAL A 263 17.25 11.16 -7.30
C VAL A 263 17.50 12.65 -7.04
N ALA A 264 17.05 13.17 -5.90
CA ALA A 264 17.22 14.57 -5.54
C ALA A 264 18.71 14.95 -5.50
N THR A 265 19.54 14.08 -4.93
CA THR A 265 20.99 14.28 -4.85
C THR A 265 21.64 14.29 -6.23
N ALA A 266 21.34 13.29 -7.07
CA ALA A 266 21.90 13.18 -8.42
C ALA A 266 21.51 14.36 -9.31
N LEU A 267 20.25 14.81 -9.27
CA LEU A 267 19.79 15.98 -10.01
C LEU A 267 20.43 17.26 -9.50
N ASN A 268 20.48 17.46 -8.18
CA ASN A 268 21.05 18.66 -7.59
C ASN A 268 22.54 18.83 -7.92
N ASN A 269 23.31 17.74 -7.98
CA ASN A 269 24.72 17.76 -8.42
C ASN A 269 24.90 18.30 -9.84
N ALA A 270 23.86 18.21 -10.68
CA ALA A 270 23.82 18.79 -12.02
C ALA A 270 23.08 20.15 -12.07
N GLY A 271 22.79 20.77 -10.92
CA GLY A 271 22.02 22.02 -10.82
C GLY A 271 20.55 21.88 -11.22
N ARG A 272 20.00 20.66 -11.17
CA ARG A 272 18.63 20.34 -11.58
C ARG A 272 17.76 19.89 -10.39
N ALA A 273 16.45 19.97 -10.56
CA ALA A 273 15.44 19.55 -9.60
C ALA A 273 14.21 18.97 -10.29
N LEU A 274 13.35 18.31 -9.52
CA LEU A 274 12.10 17.68 -9.94
C LEU A 274 11.05 17.87 -8.84
N PRO A 275 9.74 18.05 -9.15
CA PRO A 275 8.71 17.93 -8.13
C PRO A 275 8.57 16.47 -7.68
N HIS A 276 8.75 16.23 -6.38
CA HIS A 276 8.59 14.94 -5.73
C HIS A 276 8.32 15.11 -4.23
N GLY A 277 7.95 14.03 -3.55
CA GLY A 277 7.68 14.00 -2.11
C GLY A 277 8.91 14.18 -1.23
N THR A 278 8.67 14.30 0.07
CA THR A 278 9.68 14.64 1.08
C THR A 278 10.45 13.43 1.62
N CYS A 279 9.83 12.24 1.64
CA CYS A 279 10.42 11.02 2.20
C CYS A 279 11.54 10.46 1.30
N PRO A 280 12.80 10.41 1.76
CA PRO A 280 13.93 9.99 0.91
C PRO A 280 13.83 8.55 0.39
N TYR A 281 13.28 7.64 1.19
CA TYR A 281 13.23 6.20 0.91
C TYR A 281 12.11 5.77 -0.05
N VAL A 282 11.17 6.68 -0.35
CA VAL A 282 10.10 6.44 -1.33
C VAL A 282 10.72 6.16 -2.69
N GLY A 283 10.22 5.14 -3.37
CA GLY A 283 10.69 4.77 -4.71
C GLY A 283 10.00 5.58 -5.79
N ILE A 284 10.78 6.12 -6.74
CA ILE A 284 10.23 6.98 -7.81
C ILE A 284 9.23 6.23 -8.71
N GLY A 285 9.40 4.92 -8.88
CA GLY A 285 8.50 4.10 -9.71
C GLY A 285 7.05 4.12 -9.23
N GLY A 286 6.83 3.84 -7.94
CA GLY A 286 5.49 3.91 -7.34
C GLY A 286 5.00 5.35 -7.19
N HIS A 287 5.88 6.25 -6.73
CA HIS A 287 5.55 7.65 -6.48
C HIS A 287 5.00 8.36 -7.73
N SER A 288 5.73 8.26 -8.84
CA SER A 288 5.32 8.83 -10.13
C SER A 288 4.26 7.99 -10.85
N GLY A 289 4.10 6.71 -10.50
CA GLY A 289 3.07 5.84 -11.09
C GLY A 289 1.64 6.25 -10.74
N TYR A 290 1.44 6.94 -9.61
CA TYR A 290 0.14 7.37 -9.10
C TYR A 290 -0.02 8.88 -8.94
N GLY A 291 1.05 9.66 -9.12
CA GLY A 291 1.06 11.11 -8.89
C GLY A 291 2.47 11.62 -8.66
N GLY A 292 2.75 11.86 -7.38
CA GLY A 292 4.02 12.32 -6.87
C GLY A 292 3.94 13.78 -6.45
N PHE A 293 3.52 14.00 -5.20
CA PHE A 293 3.31 15.32 -4.62
C PHE A 293 4.42 15.65 -3.62
N GLY A 294 4.76 16.93 -3.57
CA GLY A 294 5.59 17.58 -2.56
C GLY A 294 5.57 19.11 -2.74
N PHE A 295 6.31 19.85 -1.92
CA PHE A 295 6.15 21.31 -1.82
C PHE A 295 6.45 22.11 -3.09
N THR A 296 7.19 21.57 -4.05
CA THR A 296 7.42 22.22 -5.36
C THR A 296 6.32 21.93 -6.39
N SER A 297 5.33 21.10 -6.06
CA SER A 297 4.35 20.62 -7.05
C SER A 297 3.40 21.73 -7.51
N ARG A 298 3.09 22.72 -6.67
CA ARG A 298 2.34 23.90 -7.12
C ARG A 298 3.09 24.71 -8.19
N ALA A 299 4.42 24.69 -8.18
CA ALA A 299 5.23 25.37 -9.18
C ALA A 299 5.41 24.56 -10.48
N TRP A 300 5.52 23.24 -10.37
CA TRP A 300 6.01 22.38 -11.47
C TRP A 300 5.10 21.19 -11.84
N GLY A 301 3.95 21.03 -11.18
CA GLY A 301 3.05 19.88 -11.33
C GLY A 301 3.48 18.70 -10.46
N LEU A 302 2.77 17.58 -10.56
CA LEU A 302 3.15 16.32 -9.91
C LEU A 302 4.38 15.72 -10.61
N THR A 303 5.06 14.76 -9.98
CA THR A 303 6.18 14.05 -10.61
C THR A 303 5.78 13.46 -11.97
N LEU A 304 4.58 12.87 -12.07
CA LEU A 304 4.07 12.31 -13.33
C LEU A 304 3.85 13.32 -14.46
N ASP A 305 3.69 14.61 -14.14
CA ASP A 305 3.46 15.67 -15.14
C ASP A 305 4.74 16.02 -15.89
N THR A 306 5.88 15.70 -15.29
CA THR A 306 7.20 15.94 -15.87
C THR A 306 7.63 14.86 -16.85
N ILE A 307 7.00 13.68 -16.81
CA ILE A 307 7.39 12.53 -17.63
C ILE A 307 7.14 12.86 -19.10
N LYS A 308 8.18 12.76 -19.92
CA LYS A 308 8.17 12.95 -21.38
C LYS A 308 8.08 11.63 -22.13
N SER A 309 8.74 10.60 -21.61
CA SER A 309 8.65 9.23 -22.13
C SER A 309 8.91 8.20 -21.04
N ALA A 310 8.51 6.96 -21.27
CA ALA A 310 8.73 5.85 -20.35
C ALA A 310 9.02 4.54 -21.11
N THR A 311 9.87 3.69 -20.54
CA THR A 311 10.05 2.30 -20.99
C THR A 311 9.20 1.39 -20.12
N VAL A 312 8.26 0.66 -20.74
CA VAL A 312 7.25 -0.14 -20.05
C VAL A 312 7.31 -1.58 -20.53
N VAL A 313 7.30 -2.52 -19.59
CA VAL A 313 7.14 -3.95 -19.86
C VAL A 313 5.67 -4.34 -19.65
N LEU A 314 5.04 -4.90 -20.68
CA LEU A 314 3.64 -5.35 -20.66
C LEU A 314 3.52 -6.82 -20.24
N ALA A 315 2.29 -7.28 -20.03
CA ALA A 315 2.02 -8.61 -19.45
C ALA A 315 2.45 -9.77 -20.35
N ASP A 316 2.61 -9.54 -21.65
CA ASP A 316 3.15 -10.48 -22.63
C ASP A 316 4.70 -10.52 -22.65
N GLY A 317 5.34 -9.69 -21.83
CA GLY A 317 6.80 -9.51 -21.78
C GLY A 317 7.33 -8.52 -22.84
N SER A 318 6.48 -7.91 -23.66
CA SER A 318 6.94 -6.94 -24.65
C SER A 318 7.42 -5.64 -24.00
N VAL A 319 8.54 -5.10 -24.50
CA VAL A 319 9.09 -3.81 -24.08
C VAL A 319 8.56 -2.73 -25.03
N LYS A 320 7.94 -1.69 -24.47
CA LYS A 320 7.35 -0.57 -25.22
C LYS A 320 7.92 0.75 -24.72
N THR A 321 8.12 1.68 -25.64
CA THR A 321 8.31 3.09 -25.31
C THR A 321 6.97 3.81 -25.38
N ALA A 322 6.58 4.51 -24.32
CA ALA A 322 5.36 5.30 -24.26
C ALA A 322 5.71 6.78 -24.15
N SER A 323 5.13 7.63 -24.99
CA SER A 323 5.31 9.09 -25.00
C SER A 323 4.07 9.79 -25.56
N SER A 324 4.10 11.12 -25.69
CA SER A 324 3.00 11.89 -26.29
C SER A 324 2.77 11.61 -27.77
N SER A 325 3.68 10.93 -28.46
CA SER A 325 3.57 10.59 -29.89
C SER A 325 3.69 9.09 -30.19
N VAL A 326 3.99 8.25 -29.19
CA VAL A 326 4.20 6.80 -29.36
C VAL A 326 3.50 6.05 -28.24
N ASN A 327 2.66 5.05 -28.58
CA ASN A 327 1.84 4.32 -27.60
C ASN A 327 1.08 5.28 -26.65
N THR A 328 0.35 6.23 -27.22
CA THR A 328 -0.21 7.39 -26.49
C THR A 328 -1.21 7.01 -25.41
N ASP A 329 -2.02 5.96 -25.63
CA ASP A 329 -2.93 5.43 -24.61
C ASP A 329 -2.17 4.80 -23.43
N LEU A 330 -1.11 4.04 -23.72
CA LEU A 330 -0.24 3.50 -22.68
C LEU A 330 0.44 4.64 -21.90
N PHE A 331 0.91 5.68 -22.60
CA PHE A 331 1.53 6.85 -21.98
C PHE A 331 0.56 7.67 -21.11
N TRP A 332 -0.69 7.75 -21.52
CA TRP A 332 -1.76 8.32 -20.71
C TRP A 332 -2.00 7.48 -19.45
N ALA A 333 -2.12 6.16 -19.60
CA ALA A 333 -2.46 5.23 -18.51
C ALA A 333 -1.37 5.14 -17.43
N ILE A 334 -0.10 5.07 -17.81
CA ILE A 334 1.01 4.95 -16.85
C ILE A 334 1.22 6.22 -16.01
N ARG A 335 0.73 7.37 -16.45
CA ARG A 335 0.75 8.62 -15.67
C ARG A 335 -0.50 8.68 -14.78
N GLY A 336 -0.56 7.81 -13.77
CA GLY A 336 -1.63 7.78 -12.77
C GLY A 336 -2.13 6.39 -12.40
N ALA A 337 -1.86 5.37 -13.21
CA ALA A 337 -2.26 3.98 -12.94
C ALA A 337 -1.18 2.94 -13.31
N SER A 338 0.10 3.33 -13.40
CA SER A 338 1.13 2.45 -13.98
C SER A 338 1.17 1.02 -13.42
N PRO A 339 1.06 0.77 -12.10
CA PRO A 339 1.22 -0.57 -11.57
C PRO A 339 0.06 -1.51 -11.88
N SER A 340 -1.07 -0.98 -12.36
CA SER A 340 -2.15 -1.78 -12.93
C SER A 340 -1.96 -2.05 -14.43
N ILE A 341 -1.06 -1.36 -15.12
CA ILE A 341 -0.96 -1.38 -16.58
C ILE A 341 0.28 -2.14 -17.06
N GLY A 342 1.42 -1.94 -16.41
CA GLY A 342 2.69 -2.57 -16.76
C GLY A 342 3.84 -2.13 -15.85
N ILE A 343 5.01 -2.76 -16.00
CA ILE A 343 6.19 -2.40 -15.22
C ILE A 343 6.98 -1.33 -15.94
N VAL A 344 6.91 -0.10 -15.45
CA VAL A 344 7.76 1.00 -15.91
C VAL A 344 9.17 0.78 -15.38
N THR A 345 10.15 0.62 -16.27
CA THR A 345 11.56 0.36 -15.92
C THR A 345 12.42 1.61 -15.92
N SER A 346 12.08 2.59 -16.76
CA SER A 346 12.70 3.92 -16.78
C SER A 346 11.72 5.00 -17.23
N ILE A 347 11.95 6.22 -16.74
CA ILE A 347 11.22 7.42 -17.13
C ILE A 347 12.22 8.49 -17.60
N GLU A 348 11.91 9.16 -18.71
CA GLU A 348 12.55 10.42 -19.06
C GLU A 348 11.69 11.56 -18.53
N VAL A 349 12.25 12.41 -17.69
CA VAL A 349 11.55 13.53 -17.05
C VAL A 349 12.11 14.86 -17.52
N GLN A 350 11.24 15.86 -17.66
CA GLN A 350 11.63 17.25 -17.69
C GLN A 350 12.12 17.67 -16.30
N THR A 351 13.35 18.16 -16.22
CA THR A 351 13.90 18.71 -14.98
C THR A 351 13.82 20.22 -14.99
N PHE A 352 13.86 20.84 -13.81
CA PHE A 352 13.86 22.28 -13.60
C PHE A 352 15.21 22.72 -13.05
N ALA A 353 15.56 24.00 -13.20
CA ALA A 353 16.75 24.51 -12.53
C ALA A 353 16.52 24.40 -11.01
N ALA A 354 17.49 23.86 -10.27
CA ALA A 354 17.41 23.82 -8.83
C ALA A 354 17.32 25.27 -8.30
N PRO A 355 16.29 25.63 -7.51
CA PRO A 355 16.19 26.96 -6.93
C PRO A 355 17.45 27.34 -6.18
N ALA A 356 18.05 28.48 -6.55
CA ALA A 356 19.26 28.99 -5.92
C ALA A 356 19.01 29.35 -4.44
N SER A 357 17.77 29.68 -4.10
CA SER A 357 17.32 29.89 -2.73
C SER A 357 16.01 29.12 -2.49
N ALA A 358 15.93 28.48 -1.34
CA ALA A 358 14.72 27.88 -0.80
C ALA A 358 14.68 28.12 0.71
N THR A 359 13.48 28.25 1.28
CA THR A 359 13.27 28.31 2.72
C THR A 359 12.28 27.23 3.12
N ALA A 360 12.74 26.24 3.89
CA ALA A 360 11.83 25.35 4.60
C ALA A 360 11.37 26.05 5.89
N PHE A 361 10.07 26.14 6.12
CA PHE A 361 9.50 26.86 7.26
C PHE A 361 8.49 26.02 8.03
N PHE A 362 8.42 26.31 9.33
CA PHE A 362 7.51 25.69 10.28
C PHE A 362 6.98 26.76 11.24
N TYR A 363 5.67 26.97 11.24
CA TYR A 363 4.99 27.77 12.26
C TYR A 363 4.15 26.80 13.10
N ASN A 364 4.40 26.73 14.41
CA ASN A 364 3.78 25.72 15.27
C ASN A 364 2.93 26.35 16.36
N TRP A 365 1.81 25.72 16.68
CA TRP A 365 0.94 26.02 17.79
C TRP A 365 0.68 24.72 18.57
N ASN A 366 1.14 24.64 19.81
CA ASN A 366 1.20 23.37 20.53
C ASN A 366 -0.16 22.89 21.06
N ASN A 367 -1.14 23.79 21.22
CA ASN A 367 -2.37 23.47 21.92
C ASN A 367 -3.51 24.44 21.56
N VAL A 368 -4.02 24.43 20.33
CA VAL A 368 -5.11 25.30 19.85
C VAL A 368 -6.51 24.73 20.16
N ASP A 369 -7.53 25.58 20.31
CA ASP A 369 -8.94 25.12 20.38
C ASP A 369 -9.49 24.77 19.00
N ILE A 370 -10.65 24.11 19.03
CA ILE A 370 -11.48 23.81 17.87
C ILE A 370 -11.73 25.05 17.00
N ALA A 371 -12.02 26.22 17.59
CA ALA A 371 -12.29 27.43 16.83
C ALA A 371 -11.06 27.89 16.03
N THR A 372 -9.89 27.96 16.68
CA THR A 372 -8.62 28.34 16.03
C THR A 372 -8.20 27.33 14.96
N ALA A 373 -8.29 26.03 15.25
CA ALA A 373 -7.98 24.98 14.28
C ALA A 373 -8.94 24.99 13.07
N SER A 374 -10.23 25.25 13.29
CA SER A 374 -11.22 25.40 12.20
C SER A 374 -10.93 26.65 11.37
N LYS A 375 -10.50 27.74 12.03
CA LYS A 375 -10.07 28.97 11.37
C LYS A 375 -8.81 28.76 10.53
N ALA A 376 -7.86 27.93 10.97
CA ALA A 376 -6.67 27.60 10.18
C ALA A 376 -7.02 26.96 8.83
N ILE A 377 -7.89 25.95 8.81
CA ILE A 377 -8.32 25.30 7.56
C ILE A 377 -9.08 26.27 6.67
N SER A 378 -10.09 26.97 7.20
CA SER A 378 -10.92 27.90 6.42
C SER A 378 -10.15 29.13 5.90
N SER A 379 -9.20 29.65 6.68
CA SER A 379 -8.33 30.75 6.25
C SER A 379 -7.35 30.28 5.19
N LEU A 380 -6.88 29.03 5.24
CA LEU A 380 -6.04 28.47 4.19
C LEU A 380 -6.82 28.29 2.87
N GLN A 381 -8.09 27.87 2.92
CA GLN A 381 -8.96 27.83 1.73
C GLN A 381 -9.11 29.22 1.10
N THR A 382 -9.36 30.22 1.95
CA THR A 382 -9.53 31.62 1.51
C THR A 382 -8.24 32.17 0.92
N PHE A 383 -7.11 31.92 1.59
CA PHE A 383 -5.78 32.33 1.14
C PHE A 383 -5.42 31.68 -0.21
N ALA A 384 -5.65 30.37 -0.36
CA ALA A 384 -5.40 29.63 -1.59
C ALA A 384 -6.27 30.08 -2.78
N ALA A 385 -7.48 30.62 -2.52
CA ALA A 385 -8.34 31.21 -3.53
C ALA A 385 -7.83 32.58 -4.04
N THR A 386 -6.89 33.21 -3.33
CA THR A 386 -6.24 34.45 -3.80
C THR A 386 -5.12 34.16 -4.81
N ASN A 387 -4.41 35.20 -5.25
CA ASN A 387 -3.30 35.10 -6.19
C ASN A 387 -1.98 34.71 -5.48
N ILE A 388 -1.96 33.61 -4.73
CA ILE A 388 -0.75 33.16 -4.02
C ILE A 388 0.32 32.69 -5.02
N PRO A 389 1.61 33.01 -4.82
CA PRO A 389 2.68 32.58 -5.72
C PRO A 389 2.75 31.05 -5.83
N LYS A 390 3.12 30.55 -7.00
CA LYS A 390 3.27 29.10 -7.25
C LYS A 390 4.47 28.49 -6.50
N GLU A 391 5.45 29.33 -6.15
CA GLU A 391 6.65 29.00 -5.40
C GLU A 391 6.38 28.69 -3.91
N LEU A 392 5.16 28.90 -3.44
CA LEU A 392 4.71 28.55 -2.09
C LEU A 392 4.06 27.16 -2.09
N GLY A 393 4.71 26.18 -1.46
CA GLY A 393 4.09 24.90 -1.10
C GLY A 393 3.84 24.85 0.40
N VAL A 394 2.62 24.50 0.81
CA VAL A 394 2.23 24.45 2.23
C VAL A 394 1.32 23.27 2.53
N GLU A 395 1.38 22.83 3.78
CA GLU A 395 0.39 21.95 4.39
C GLU A 395 0.10 22.39 5.83
N LEU A 396 -1.09 22.03 6.32
CA LEU A 396 -1.36 22.05 7.77
C LEU A 396 -1.13 20.66 8.32
N VAL A 397 -0.45 20.55 9.45
CA VAL A 397 -0.23 19.30 10.17
C VAL A 397 -0.98 19.38 11.50
N PHE A 398 -1.90 18.47 11.74
CA PHE A 398 -2.64 18.34 12.99
C PHE A 398 -2.21 17.10 13.75
N GLY A 399 -2.15 17.21 15.07
CA GLY A 399 -1.96 16.09 15.99
C GLY A 399 -2.72 16.30 17.29
N ALA A 400 -2.60 15.35 18.21
CA ALA A 400 -3.22 15.47 19.53
C ALA A 400 -2.69 16.71 20.28
N GLY A 401 -3.60 17.43 20.96
CA GLY A 401 -3.25 18.50 21.89
C GLY A 401 -2.96 17.96 23.30
N SER A 402 -2.67 18.86 24.24
CA SER A 402 -2.35 18.48 25.62
C SER A 402 -3.58 18.15 26.48
N SER A 403 -4.79 18.38 25.97
CA SER A 403 -6.05 18.08 26.66
C SER A 403 -7.19 17.87 25.66
N LYS A 404 -8.24 17.15 26.06
CA LYS A 404 -9.46 16.97 25.26
C LYS A 404 -10.00 18.32 24.77
N GLY A 405 -10.39 18.38 23.50
CA GLY A 405 -10.87 19.61 22.85
C GLY A 405 -9.75 20.54 22.36
N ARG A 406 -8.48 20.11 22.45
CA ARG A 406 -7.33 20.84 21.91
C ARG A 406 -6.54 20.00 20.91
N LEU A 407 -5.82 20.68 20.02
CA LEU A 407 -4.98 20.09 18.98
C LEU A 407 -3.59 20.74 18.96
N SER A 408 -2.57 19.98 18.56
CA SER A 408 -1.37 20.60 17.99
C SER A 408 -1.61 20.93 16.52
N LEU A 409 -1.05 22.05 16.06
CA LEU A 409 -1.17 22.55 14.70
C LEU A 409 0.20 23.04 14.21
N GLY A 410 0.59 22.64 13.02
CA GLY A 410 1.73 23.19 12.28
C GLY A 410 1.30 23.73 10.92
N LEU A 411 1.88 24.85 10.49
CA LEU A 411 1.94 25.25 9.09
C LEU A 411 3.36 24.97 8.62
N THR A 412 3.49 23.93 7.79
CA THR A 412 4.78 23.46 7.25
C THR A 412 4.81 23.76 5.77
N GLY A 413 5.96 24.18 5.25
CA GLY A 413 6.06 24.44 3.82
C GLY A 413 7.43 24.82 3.31
N GLY A 414 7.53 24.87 1.99
CA GLY A 414 8.69 25.32 1.25
C GLY A 414 8.37 26.59 0.47
N TRP A 415 9.28 27.55 0.54
CA TRP A 415 9.28 28.75 -0.31
C TRP A 415 10.45 28.68 -1.28
N TYR A 416 10.16 28.76 -2.58
CA TYR A 416 11.15 28.59 -3.66
C TYR A 416 11.30 29.85 -4.53
N GLY A 417 10.82 30.99 -4.03
CA GLY A 417 10.99 32.31 -4.66
C GLY A 417 12.08 33.15 -3.98
N ALA A 418 12.06 34.46 -4.21
CA ALA A 418 13.00 35.38 -3.55
C ALA A 418 12.84 35.33 -2.01
N ALA A 419 13.92 35.06 -1.27
CA ALA A 419 13.87 34.87 0.18
C ALA A 419 13.22 36.05 0.93
N THR A 420 13.39 37.27 0.44
CA THR A 420 12.83 38.51 1.00
C THR A 420 11.30 38.57 0.94
N SER A 421 10.65 37.76 0.11
CA SER A 421 9.21 37.83 -0.12
C SER A 421 8.39 36.89 0.76
N LEU A 422 9.00 35.88 1.39
CA LEU A 422 8.28 34.86 2.19
C LEU A 422 7.36 35.51 3.24
N ASN A 423 7.91 36.40 4.07
CA ASN A 423 7.16 37.03 5.15
C ASN A 423 5.93 37.78 4.63
N SER A 424 6.09 38.60 3.58
CA SER A 424 4.96 39.31 2.96
C SER A 424 3.96 38.38 2.29
N THR A 425 4.42 37.26 1.74
CA THR A 425 3.57 36.27 1.06
C THR A 425 2.69 35.54 2.06
N ILE A 426 3.22 35.14 3.22
CA ILE A 426 2.49 34.31 4.19
C ILE A 426 1.74 35.12 5.26
N ALA A 427 2.11 36.40 5.47
CA ALA A 427 1.46 37.30 6.42
C ALA A 427 -0.07 37.39 6.28
N PRO A 428 -0.67 37.42 5.06
CA PRO A 428 -2.12 37.42 4.91
C PRO A 428 -2.83 36.18 5.46
N TYR A 429 -2.15 35.02 5.53
CA TYR A 429 -2.68 33.83 6.19
C TYR A 429 -2.44 33.90 7.71
N LEU A 430 -1.22 34.24 8.12
CA LEU A 430 -0.85 34.25 9.55
C LEU A 430 -1.63 35.28 10.37
N LYS A 431 -2.05 36.42 9.78
CA LYS A 431 -2.85 37.45 10.47
C LYS A 431 -4.18 36.93 11.01
N ASP A 432 -4.70 35.85 10.42
CA ASP A 432 -5.98 35.26 10.82
C ASP A 432 -5.84 34.29 12.00
N LEU A 433 -4.61 33.97 12.41
CA LEU A 433 -4.29 33.06 13.50
C LEU A 433 -3.61 33.79 14.66
N PRO A 434 -3.67 33.24 15.90
CA PRO A 434 -2.87 33.75 17.00
C PRO A 434 -1.37 33.61 16.68
N ALA A 435 -0.53 34.34 17.42
CA ALA A 435 0.92 34.20 17.30
C ALA A 435 1.34 32.73 17.50
N PRO A 436 2.23 32.18 16.66
CA PRO A 436 2.72 30.81 16.80
C PRO A 436 3.52 30.64 18.09
N SER A 437 3.44 29.45 18.69
CA SER A 437 4.27 29.03 19.82
C SER A 437 5.75 28.94 19.45
N SER A 438 6.06 28.56 18.21
CA SER A 438 7.41 28.61 17.66
C SER A 438 7.41 28.85 16.15
N THR A 439 8.48 29.44 15.64
CA THR A 439 8.71 29.64 14.21
C THR A 439 10.14 29.23 13.87
N ASN A 440 10.30 28.29 12.94
CA ASN A 440 11.60 27.84 12.45
C ASN A 440 11.67 28.12 10.95
N LEU A 441 12.59 29.01 10.55
CA LEU A 441 12.88 29.30 9.15
C LEU A 441 14.27 28.78 8.82
N ASN A 442 14.37 27.91 7.81
CA ASN A 442 15.61 27.29 7.38
C ASN A 442 15.93 27.73 5.93
N PRO A 443 16.47 28.94 5.73
CA PRO A 443 16.89 29.39 4.41
C PRO A 443 18.12 28.62 3.95
N GLY A 444 18.20 28.31 2.66
CA GLY A 444 19.30 27.58 2.06
C GLY A 444 19.11 27.36 0.57
N SER A 445 19.72 26.30 0.05
CA SER A 445 19.49 25.81 -1.32
C SER A 445 18.27 24.90 -1.40
N TYR A 446 17.86 24.55 -2.63
CA TYR A 446 16.84 23.52 -2.85
C TYR A 446 17.12 22.23 -2.07
N ILE A 447 18.32 21.66 -2.19
CA ILE A 447 18.64 20.39 -1.51
C ILE A 447 18.67 20.52 0.01
N ASN A 448 19.03 21.70 0.56
CA ASN A 448 18.92 21.95 1.99
C ASN A 448 17.47 21.86 2.46
N SER A 449 16.51 22.38 1.69
CA SER A 449 15.08 22.25 2.02
C SER A 449 14.63 20.78 2.04
N ILE A 450 15.07 19.97 1.06
CA ILE A 450 14.78 18.54 1.02
C ILE A 450 15.36 17.83 2.25
N LYS A 451 16.59 18.15 2.64
CA LYS A 451 17.22 17.59 3.86
C LYS A 451 16.46 17.98 5.12
N VAL A 452 15.97 19.22 5.21
CA VAL A 452 15.17 19.68 6.36
C VAL A 452 13.85 18.90 6.45
N PHE A 453 13.15 18.67 5.33
CA PHE A 453 11.91 17.89 5.32
C PHE A 453 12.10 16.39 5.52
N ALA A 454 13.28 15.85 5.18
CA ALA A 454 13.63 14.46 5.46
C ALA A 454 13.82 14.17 6.96
N GLY A 455 13.98 15.21 7.79
CA GLY A 455 14.29 15.08 9.21
C GLY A 455 15.59 14.32 9.42
N ASP A 456 15.55 13.27 10.23
CA ASP A 456 16.73 12.44 10.55
C ASP A 456 17.08 11.41 9.45
N GLN A 457 16.24 11.27 8.42
CA GLN A 457 16.46 10.30 7.35
C GLN A 457 17.56 10.82 6.40
N PRO A 458 18.60 10.01 6.09
CA PRO A 458 19.62 10.41 5.13
C PRO A 458 19.04 10.48 3.71
N LEU A 459 19.54 11.41 2.90
CA LEU A 459 19.23 11.46 1.47
C LEU A 459 19.92 10.35 0.69
N ASP A 460 21.12 9.95 1.11
CA ASP A 460 21.77 8.72 0.64
C ASP A 460 21.07 7.53 1.30
N THR A 461 20.16 6.90 0.58
CA THR A 461 19.33 5.82 1.13
C THR A 461 20.05 4.48 1.21
N ALA A 462 21.33 4.42 0.80
CA ALA A 462 22.20 3.28 1.02
C ALA A 462 22.97 3.39 2.35
N SER A 463 23.06 4.58 2.95
CA SER A 463 23.83 4.80 4.18
C SER A 463 23.16 4.25 5.43
N ALA A 464 21.84 4.03 5.40
CA ALA A 464 21.08 3.44 6.50
C ALA A 464 19.88 2.63 5.96
N PRO A 465 19.39 1.62 6.70
CA PRO A 465 18.11 1.00 6.40
C PRO A 465 16.96 1.92 6.82
N GLU A 466 15.84 1.81 6.12
CA GLU A 466 14.61 2.47 6.54
C GLU A 466 14.01 1.80 7.78
N THR A 467 13.44 2.60 8.68
CA THR A 467 12.59 2.15 9.77
C THR A 467 11.17 1.84 9.26
N ALA A 468 10.70 0.63 9.50
CA ALA A 468 9.33 0.23 9.20
C ALA A 468 8.34 0.72 10.27
N ASP A 469 7.06 0.78 9.92
CA ASP A 469 5.96 1.27 10.78
C ASP A 469 4.77 0.29 10.74
N THR A 470 3.91 0.31 11.75
CA THR A 470 2.66 -0.45 11.80
C THR A 470 1.49 0.52 11.83
N PHE A 471 0.77 0.68 10.72
CA PHE A 471 -0.18 1.77 10.59
C PHE A 471 -1.37 1.48 9.67
N TYR A 472 -2.35 2.38 9.72
CA TYR A 472 -3.45 2.49 8.77
C TYR A 472 -3.57 3.94 8.29
N THR A 473 -4.01 4.09 7.04
CA THR A 473 -4.14 5.40 6.41
C THR A 473 -5.44 5.51 5.64
N LYS A 474 -5.91 6.74 5.51
CA LYS A 474 -6.92 7.12 4.53
C LYS A 474 -6.47 8.37 3.80
N SER A 475 -7.12 8.68 2.69
CA SER A 475 -6.96 9.97 2.02
C SER A 475 -8.28 10.52 1.52
N LEU A 476 -8.36 11.85 1.43
CA LEU A 476 -9.50 12.57 0.88
C LEU A 476 -9.01 13.76 0.05
N MET A 477 -9.47 13.90 -1.18
CA MET A 477 -9.14 15.01 -2.06
C MET A 477 -10.37 15.92 -2.22
N THR A 478 -10.26 17.17 -1.78
CA THR A 478 -11.37 18.14 -1.80
C THR A 478 -11.43 18.84 -3.16
N PRO A 479 -12.63 19.05 -3.75
CA PRO A 479 -12.75 19.74 -5.03
C PRO A 479 -12.51 21.25 -4.88
N SER A 480 -11.77 21.88 -5.81
CA SER A 480 -11.47 23.32 -5.72
C SER A 480 -12.70 24.19 -5.95
N GLY A 481 -13.60 23.76 -6.84
CA GLY A 481 -14.86 24.47 -7.09
C GLY A 481 -15.88 24.37 -5.95
N SER A 482 -15.69 23.45 -5.00
CA SER A 482 -16.57 23.24 -3.85
C SER A 482 -15.77 22.83 -2.62
N PRO A 483 -14.97 23.74 -2.03
CA PRO A 483 -14.12 23.45 -0.88
C PRO A 483 -14.96 23.03 0.35
N MET A 484 -14.29 22.59 1.43
CA MET A 484 -15.00 22.15 2.63
C MET A 484 -15.84 23.29 3.22
N SER A 485 -17.09 22.98 3.58
CA SER A 485 -17.99 23.91 4.26
C SER A 485 -17.52 24.18 5.69
N SER A 486 -17.95 25.29 6.28
CA SER A 486 -17.67 25.59 7.70
C SER A 486 -18.21 24.49 8.63
N ALA A 487 -19.33 23.87 8.28
CA ALA A 487 -19.90 22.75 9.03
C ALA A 487 -18.99 21.51 8.96
N ALA A 488 -18.51 21.14 7.78
CA ALA A 488 -17.58 20.03 7.60
C ALA A 488 -16.24 20.27 8.31
N ILE A 489 -15.67 21.48 8.20
CA ILE A 489 -14.43 21.86 8.91
C ILE A 489 -14.63 21.75 10.42
N THR A 490 -15.70 22.33 10.96
CA THR A 490 -15.96 22.32 12.41
C THR A 490 -16.19 20.90 12.92
N ALA A 491 -16.95 20.07 12.21
CA ALA A 491 -17.19 18.67 12.57
C ALA A 491 -15.88 17.87 12.57
N PHE A 492 -15.05 18.06 11.55
CA PHE A 492 -13.76 17.40 11.43
C PHE A 492 -12.78 17.77 12.54
N VAL A 493 -12.61 19.06 12.79
CA VAL A 493 -11.73 19.54 13.87
C VAL A 493 -12.26 19.13 15.25
N THR A 494 -13.58 19.16 15.46
CA THR A 494 -14.20 18.70 16.70
C THR A 494 -13.97 17.20 16.93
N TYR A 495 -14.06 16.39 15.86
CA TYR A 495 -13.78 14.96 15.94
C TYR A 495 -12.30 14.72 16.31
N MET A 496 -11.35 15.34 15.60
CA MET A 496 -9.92 15.22 15.92
C MET A 496 -9.61 15.65 17.36
N ALA A 497 -10.11 16.80 17.80
CA ALA A 497 -9.80 17.36 19.11
C ALA A 497 -10.34 16.52 20.28
N ASN A 498 -11.44 15.78 20.06
CA ASN A 498 -12.08 14.97 21.09
C ASN A 498 -11.69 13.50 21.01
N GLN A 499 -11.93 12.87 19.85
CA GLN A 499 -11.66 11.44 19.66
C GLN A 499 -10.16 11.19 19.47
N GLY A 500 -9.44 12.10 18.82
CA GLY A 500 -7.99 11.99 18.66
C GLY A 500 -7.24 12.12 19.98
N PHE A 501 -7.73 12.92 20.93
CA PHE A 501 -7.17 12.94 22.29
C PHE A 501 -7.40 11.62 23.05
N SER A 502 -8.48 10.90 22.74
CA SER A 502 -8.83 9.64 23.37
C SER A 502 -8.32 8.40 22.62
N SER A 503 -7.64 8.57 21.48
CA SER A 503 -7.10 7.45 20.71
C SER A 503 -5.75 7.02 21.28
N ASP A 504 -5.55 5.70 21.37
CA ASP A 504 -4.26 5.10 21.74
C ASP A 504 -3.28 5.01 20.55
N THR A 505 -3.65 5.55 19.38
CA THR A 505 -2.79 5.57 18.19
C THR A 505 -1.86 6.78 18.18
N ALA A 506 -0.67 6.64 17.60
CA ALA A 506 0.16 7.77 17.23
C ALA A 506 -0.32 8.31 15.88
N TRP A 507 -1.15 9.35 15.89
CA TRP A 507 -1.82 9.86 14.69
C TRP A 507 -1.41 11.28 14.34
N PHE A 508 -1.50 11.57 13.04
CA PHE A 508 -1.43 12.92 12.50
C PHE A 508 -2.35 13.05 11.28
N VAL A 509 -2.69 14.30 10.94
CA VAL A 509 -3.39 14.62 9.69
C VAL A 509 -2.64 15.73 8.95
N GLN A 510 -2.36 15.52 7.67
CA GLN A 510 -1.83 16.55 6.78
C GLN A 510 -2.93 17.05 5.85
N VAL A 511 -3.14 18.36 5.81
CA VAL A 511 -4.01 19.05 4.83
C VAL A 511 -3.09 19.75 3.84
N GLU A 512 -2.78 19.07 2.76
CA GLU A 512 -1.79 19.45 1.74
C GLU A 512 -2.42 20.39 0.71
N LEU A 513 -1.84 21.57 0.47
CA LEU A 513 -2.33 22.47 -0.57
C LEU A 513 -1.87 22.01 -1.96
N TYR A 514 -2.80 21.43 -2.72
CA TYR A 514 -2.60 21.06 -4.12
C TYR A 514 -2.97 22.21 -5.03
N GLY A 515 -4.08 22.89 -4.72
CA GLY A 515 -4.74 23.75 -5.68
C GLY A 515 -4.41 25.24 -5.60
N GLY A 516 -5.35 26.04 -6.10
CA GLY A 516 -5.28 27.49 -6.20
C GLY A 516 -4.96 27.96 -7.63
N SER A 517 -5.26 29.23 -7.91
CA SER A 517 -5.20 29.84 -9.26
C SER A 517 -3.86 29.64 -9.99
N ASN A 518 -2.74 29.68 -9.25
CA ASN A 518 -1.39 29.50 -9.80
C ASN A 518 -0.83 28.08 -9.67
N SER A 519 -1.65 27.09 -9.30
CA SER A 519 -1.17 25.71 -9.18
C SER A 519 -0.94 25.07 -10.54
N ALA A 520 0.30 24.66 -10.80
CA ALA A 520 0.65 23.85 -11.96
C ALA A 520 -0.08 22.49 -11.97
N ILE A 521 -0.52 21.97 -10.82
CA ILE A 521 -1.32 20.73 -10.75
C ILE A 521 -2.70 20.95 -11.37
N ASN A 522 -3.40 22.03 -11.00
CA ASN A 522 -4.72 22.35 -11.55
C ASN A 522 -4.65 22.81 -13.01
N ALA A 523 -3.52 23.39 -13.43
CA ALA A 523 -3.32 23.86 -14.80
C ALA A 523 -3.23 22.72 -15.83
N VAL A 524 -2.93 21.48 -15.40
CA VAL A 524 -2.92 20.31 -16.29
C VAL A 524 -4.36 19.93 -16.64
N PRO A 525 -4.74 19.88 -17.93
CA PRO A 525 -6.09 19.49 -18.34
C PRO A 525 -6.45 18.09 -17.83
N LEU A 526 -7.70 17.91 -17.39
CA LEU A 526 -8.21 16.69 -16.76
C LEU A 526 -7.77 15.41 -17.49
N ASP A 527 -8.05 15.31 -18.78
CA ASP A 527 -7.80 14.11 -19.58
C ASP A 527 -6.35 13.97 -20.08
N SER A 528 -5.39 14.79 -19.63
CA SER A 528 -3.99 14.72 -20.08
C SER A 528 -3.26 13.47 -19.58
N THR A 529 -3.74 12.87 -18.49
CA THR A 529 -3.13 11.76 -17.75
C THR A 529 -4.23 10.90 -17.11
N ALA A 530 -3.91 9.66 -16.72
CA ALA A 530 -4.83 8.84 -15.93
C ALA A 530 -5.15 9.42 -14.55
N PHE A 531 -4.27 10.24 -13.96
CA PHE A 531 -4.55 10.95 -12.73
C PHE A 531 -5.75 11.91 -12.89
N ALA A 532 -6.88 11.56 -12.27
CA ALA A 532 -8.18 12.18 -12.50
C ALA A 532 -8.50 13.37 -11.59
N LYS A 533 -7.70 13.63 -10.56
CA LYS A 533 -8.01 14.60 -9.51
C LYS A 533 -7.35 15.96 -9.76
N ARG A 534 -7.57 16.50 -10.96
CA ARG A 534 -7.01 17.80 -11.38
C ARG A 534 -7.72 18.99 -10.77
N ASP A 535 -9.00 18.87 -10.42
CA ASP A 535 -9.75 19.91 -9.70
C ASP A 535 -9.64 19.77 -8.18
N THR A 536 -8.45 19.52 -7.63
CA THR A 536 -8.25 19.37 -6.18
C THR A 536 -7.69 20.63 -5.53
N LEU A 537 -8.30 21.06 -4.41
CA LEU A 537 -7.76 22.11 -3.55
C LEU A 537 -6.84 21.52 -2.49
N PHE A 538 -7.36 20.60 -1.67
CA PHE A 538 -6.58 19.89 -0.66
C PHE A 538 -6.54 18.40 -0.92
N THR A 539 -5.39 17.80 -0.69
CA THR A 539 -5.31 16.37 -0.36
C THR A 539 -5.12 16.28 1.14
N ILE A 540 -5.96 15.48 1.78
CA ILE A 540 -5.90 15.25 3.22
C ILE A 540 -5.40 13.83 3.44
N GLN A 541 -4.25 13.69 4.08
CA GLN A 541 -3.72 12.41 4.53
C GLN A 541 -4.09 12.19 5.99
N PHE A 542 -4.79 11.09 6.27
CA PHE A 542 -5.10 10.65 7.62
C PHE A 542 -4.19 9.47 7.94
N TYR A 543 -3.43 9.58 9.03
CA TYR A 543 -2.44 8.57 9.38
C TYR A 543 -2.53 8.23 10.87
N ALA A 544 -2.55 6.94 11.18
CA ALA A 544 -2.52 6.46 12.55
C ALA A 544 -1.62 5.23 12.62
N SER A 545 -0.52 5.34 13.37
CA SER A 545 0.36 4.23 13.75
C SER A 545 -0.11 3.57 15.04
N SER A 546 0.28 2.33 15.28
CA SER A 546 0.28 1.79 16.65
C SER A 546 1.18 2.66 17.54
N SER A 547 0.87 2.76 18.83
CA SER A 547 1.61 3.61 19.77
C SER A 547 3.12 3.30 19.85
N SER A 548 3.50 2.06 19.58
CA SER A 548 4.89 1.60 19.55
C SER A 548 5.49 1.52 18.15
N TYR A 549 4.72 1.85 17.10
CA TYR A 549 5.06 1.63 15.69
C TYR A 549 5.30 0.15 15.33
N GLN A 550 4.99 -0.78 16.25
CA GLN A 550 5.13 -2.23 16.09
C GLN A 550 3.77 -2.95 16.07
N PRO A 551 3.69 -4.17 15.50
CA PRO A 551 2.47 -4.98 15.53
C PRO A 551 2.07 -5.44 16.94
N PRO A 552 0.78 -5.76 17.16
CA PRO A 552 -0.33 -5.65 16.20
C PRO A 552 -0.82 -4.19 16.04
N TYR A 553 -1.46 -3.90 14.89
CA TYR A 553 -2.20 -2.64 14.71
C TYR A 553 -3.49 -2.65 15.55
N PRO A 554 -3.82 -1.58 16.31
CA PRO A 554 -5.00 -1.55 17.16
C PRO A 554 -6.29 -1.40 16.32
N SER A 555 -7.30 -2.21 16.62
CA SER A 555 -8.50 -2.33 15.77
C SER A 555 -9.40 -1.09 15.75
N ASP A 556 -9.41 -0.33 16.84
CA ASP A 556 -10.12 0.95 16.97
C ASP A 556 -9.47 2.05 16.10
N GLY A 557 -8.19 1.91 15.73
CA GLY A 557 -7.53 2.80 14.78
C GLY A 557 -8.21 2.86 13.41
N PHE A 558 -8.85 1.76 12.98
CA PHE A 558 -9.62 1.74 11.73
C PHE A 558 -10.86 2.64 11.81
N SER A 559 -11.71 2.40 12.83
CA SER A 559 -12.95 3.18 13.01
C SER A 559 -12.66 4.63 13.38
N PHE A 560 -11.52 4.91 14.01
CA PHE A 560 -11.05 6.26 14.28
C PHE A 560 -10.79 7.05 12.98
N LEU A 561 -10.03 6.50 12.03
CA LEU A 561 -9.81 7.19 10.75
C LEU A 561 -11.09 7.22 9.89
N ASP A 562 -11.94 6.20 9.95
CA ASP A 562 -13.26 6.24 9.29
C ASP A 562 -14.13 7.36 9.87
N GLY A 563 -14.06 7.58 11.19
CA GLY A 563 -14.71 8.69 11.88
C GLY A 563 -14.19 10.07 11.44
N MET A 564 -12.88 10.20 11.26
CA MET A 564 -12.30 11.44 10.71
C MET A 564 -12.83 11.73 9.31
N VAL A 565 -12.77 10.76 8.40
CA VAL A 565 -13.25 10.95 7.01
C VAL A 565 -14.75 11.21 6.99
N SER A 566 -15.54 10.43 7.72
CA SER A 566 -17.00 10.58 7.77
C SER A 566 -17.46 11.90 8.40
N SER A 567 -16.69 12.48 9.32
CA SER A 567 -16.98 13.80 9.88
C SER A 567 -16.93 14.90 8.81
N ILE A 568 -16.12 14.73 7.77
CA ILE A 568 -16.07 15.63 6.61
C ILE A 568 -17.20 15.29 5.63
N THR A 569 -17.27 14.04 5.18
CA THR A 569 -18.16 13.66 4.06
C THR A 569 -19.63 13.72 4.45
N SER A 570 -20.00 13.37 5.69
CA SER A 570 -21.39 13.46 6.18
C SER A 570 -21.87 14.89 6.41
N ASN A 571 -20.94 15.85 6.49
CA ASN A 571 -21.23 17.29 6.63
C ASN A 571 -20.97 18.06 5.33
N SER A 572 -20.79 17.34 4.23
CA SER A 572 -20.63 17.86 2.88
C SER A 572 -21.87 17.54 2.03
N PRO A 573 -22.10 18.24 0.90
CA PRO A 573 -23.20 17.92 0.00
C PRO A 573 -23.21 16.44 -0.40
N SER A 574 -24.39 15.85 -0.60
CA SER A 574 -24.50 14.44 -1.00
C SER A 574 -23.86 14.14 -2.37
N ASN A 575 -23.75 15.15 -3.22
CA ASN A 575 -23.08 15.11 -4.52
C ASN A 575 -21.65 15.71 -4.48
N TRP A 576 -21.04 15.85 -3.29
CA TRP A 576 -19.70 16.41 -3.16
C TRP A 576 -18.70 15.53 -3.91
N ALA A 577 -18.07 16.09 -4.94
CA ALA A 577 -17.21 15.36 -5.87
C ALA A 577 -15.78 15.16 -5.31
N TYR A 578 -15.68 14.65 -4.08
CA TYR A 578 -14.39 14.33 -3.47
C TYR A 578 -13.72 13.11 -4.12
N GLY A 579 -12.41 12.99 -3.94
CA GLY A 579 -11.62 11.85 -4.38
C GLY A 579 -10.81 11.24 -3.24
N ALA A 580 -9.98 10.27 -3.59
CA ALA A 580 -8.92 9.74 -2.73
C ALA A 580 -7.60 9.70 -3.54
N TYR A 581 -6.47 9.65 -2.84
CA TYR A 581 -5.15 9.66 -3.46
C TYR A 581 -4.47 8.30 -3.32
N LEU A 582 -4.14 7.66 -4.44
CA LEU A 582 -3.69 6.27 -4.47
C LEU A 582 -2.27 6.05 -3.95
N ASN A 583 -1.41 7.09 -3.92
CA ASN A 583 -0.13 7.01 -3.19
C ASN A 583 -0.36 6.84 -1.67
N TYR A 584 -1.53 7.21 -1.15
CA TYR A 584 -2.00 6.95 0.21
C TYR A 584 -3.09 5.88 0.20
N ALA A 585 -2.77 4.73 -0.40
CA ALA A 585 -3.71 3.63 -0.62
C ALA A 585 -4.39 3.15 0.68
N ASP A 586 -5.68 2.84 0.58
CA ASP A 586 -6.52 2.36 1.67
C ASP A 586 -7.14 1.01 1.25
N ASP A 587 -6.76 -0.08 1.94
CA ASP A 587 -7.23 -1.45 1.69
C ASP A 587 -8.66 -1.70 2.15
N LYS A 588 -9.29 -0.72 2.82
CA LYS A 588 -10.67 -0.77 3.30
C LYS A 588 -11.57 0.26 2.60
N LEU A 589 -11.05 0.97 1.60
CA LEU A 589 -11.81 1.99 0.90
C LEU A 589 -12.96 1.39 0.10
N THR A 590 -14.19 1.77 0.45
CA THR A 590 -15.37 1.45 -0.35
C THR A 590 -15.42 2.34 -1.59
N ASN A 591 -15.85 1.78 -2.73
CA ASN A 591 -15.87 2.49 -4.02
C ASN A 591 -14.49 3.03 -4.47
N ALA A 592 -13.41 2.33 -4.10
CA ALA A 592 -12.03 2.76 -4.35
C ALA A 592 -11.75 3.15 -5.81
N ALA A 593 -12.18 2.33 -6.77
CA ALA A 593 -11.92 2.57 -8.19
C ALA A 593 -12.48 3.93 -8.66
N ASN A 594 -13.69 4.32 -8.23
CA ASN A 594 -14.26 5.61 -8.59
C ASN A 594 -13.60 6.77 -7.80
N LEU A 595 -13.27 6.55 -6.52
CA LEU A 595 -12.61 7.57 -5.72
C LEU A 595 -11.19 7.88 -6.20
N TYR A 596 -10.45 6.89 -6.73
CA TYR A 596 -9.13 7.07 -7.31
C TYR A 596 -9.18 7.59 -8.75
N TYR A 597 -9.99 6.96 -9.63
CA TYR A 597 -9.92 7.20 -11.07
C TYR A 597 -11.09 8.02 -11.63
N GLY A 598 -12.22 8.13 -10.93
CA GLY A 598 -13.40 8.87 -11.39
C GLY A 598 -13.83 8.49 -12.81
N SER A 599 -14.07 9.50 -13.65
CA SER A 599 -14.47 9.34 -15.06
C SER A 599 -13.43 8.63 -15.93
N HIS A 600 -12.16 8.54 -15.50
CA HIS A 600 -11.09 7.88 -16.26
C HIS A 600 -11.13 6.35 -16.15
N LEU A 601 -11.93 5.79 -15.25
CA LEU A 601 -11.93 4.35 -14.96
C LEU A 601 -12.26 3.49 -16.19
N ASP A 602 -13.23 3.88 -17.01
CA ASP A 602 -13.65 3.07 -18.15
C ASP A 602 -12.59 3.04 -19.27
N ARG A 603 -11.89 4.16 -19.49
CA ARG A 603 -10.75 4.21 -20.40
C ARG A 603 -9.59 3.36 -19.88
N LEU A 604 -9.32 3.43 -18.57
CA LEU A 604 -8.29 2.59 -17.93
C LEU A 604 -8.61 1.09 -18.08
N LYS A 605 -9.85 0.67 -17.83
CA LYS A 605 -10.28 -0.72 -18.03
C LYS A 605 -10.13 -1.18 -19.48
N SER A 606 -10.47 -0.32 -20.43
CA SER A 606 -10.31 -0.61 -21.86
C SER A 606 -8.84 -0.82 -22.24
N ILE A 607 -7.96 0.06 -21.77
CA ILE A 607 -6.51 -0.06 -21.99
C ILE A 607 -5.97 -1.32 -21.31
N LYS A 608 -6.34 -1.55 -20.04
CA LYS A 608 -5.96 -2.74 -19.26
C LYS A 608 -6.34 -4.03 -20.01
N ALA A 609 -7.56 -4.14 -20.51
CA ALA A 609 -8.01 -5.31 -21.26
C ALA A 609 -7.18 -5.55 -22.54
N SER A 610 -6.65 -4.49 -23.15
CA SER A 610 -5.80 -4.61 -24.35
C SER A 610 -4.36 -5.02 -24.02
N VAL A 611 -3.76 -4.51 -22.94
CA VAL A 611 -2.33 -4.70 -22.66
C VAL A 611 -2.03 -5.78 -21.60
N ASP A 612 -3.04 -6.16 -20.84
CA ASP A 612 -2.99 -7.20 -19.82
C ASP A 612 -4.33 -7.95 -19.71
N PRO A 613 -4.72 -8.71 -20.76
CA PRO A 613 -6.00 -9.44 -20.79
C PRO A 613 -6.11 -10.55 -19.73
N SER A 614 -4.97 -11.04 -19.21
CA SER A 614 -4.92 -12.06 -18.16
C SER A 614 -4.93 -11.48 -16.75
N ASN A 615 -4.94 -10.15 -16.62
CA ASN A 615 -4.88 -9.45 -15.34
C ASN A 615 -3.68 -9.89 -14.48
N THR A 616 -2.52 -10.01 -15.14
CA THR A 616 -1.21 -10.34 -14.55
C THR A 616 -0.80 -9.29 -13.53
N PHE A 617 -0.98 -8.00 -13.84
CA PHE A 617 -0.72 -6.87 -12.94
C PHE A 617 -1.95 -6.47 -12.12
N ARG A 618 -2.65 -7.45 -11.53
CA ARG A 618 -3.77 -7.18 -10.63
C ARG A 618 -3.29 -6.61 -9.30
N MET A 619 -4.04 -5.71 -8.71
CA MET A 619 -3.81 -5.12 -7.38
C MET A 619 -5.13 -5.06 -6.60
N PRO A 620 -5.12 -5.15 -5.26
CA PRO A 620 -6.35 -5.09 -4.45
C PRO A 620 -7.24 -3.86 -4.71
N VAL A 621 -6.63 -2.70 -5.01
CA VAL A 621 -7.31 -1.42 -5.27
C VAL A 621 -6.92 -0.82 -6.63
N GLY A 622 -6.53 -1.68 -7.58
CA GLY A 622 -6.13 -1.29 -8.94
C GLY A 622 -7.31 -1.04 -9.89
N VAL A 623 -6.98 -0.88 -11.18
CA VAL A 623 -7.94 -0.75 -12.30
C VAL A 623 -8.71 -2.04 -12.53
#